data_AF-A0A412GCU5-F1
#
_entry.id   AF-A0A412GCU5-F1
#
_cell.length_a   1.000
_cell.length_b   1.000
_cell.length_c   1.000
_cell.angle_alpha   90.00
_cell.angle_beta   90.00
_cell.angle_gamma   90.00
#
_symmetry.space_group_name_H-M   'P 1'
#
loop_
_entity.id
_entity.type
_entity.pdbx_description
1 polymer ?
#
loop_
_entity_poly.entity_id
_entity_poly.type
_entity_poly.pdbx_seq_one_letter_code
_entity_poly.pdbx_strand_id
1 'polypeptide(L)'
;MKKILLYIVSTLILVACSDEIPEHHQPVRAKRAVLAYMVANNNLDGLIMQNIQWMYESLSTAKDNCTLVVYYKPSESNQYMKTAEILEFTTDGYGRINGQTILSGSSLTSENVILQAVHHQASIGIATDPFIMAENLRMMQDIAQAESYGLILGSHASGWLPSSNAISTFSFGWDGVESNTIDIPELATTLEQSFPENNLDFTLFDACMMGTAEVFYELRNATHYCIASVMETPAAGFPYNRFFTGLYESDIDYAKVCNETVQYNKENRWWGTYAAVDCTAMENVAQAIKAELKEHQSELSTLDYTQIQQYGYEKYKNFSFDLLDFIKQLNGGIIPATVENSLSQAVVAKNCLNGEEYPFVTLKIDATRYCGMGMYFPGRQIKSSWDKYCQSSVAWYNAAGWNEIQP
;
A
#
# COMPACT_ATOMS: atom_id res chain seq x y z
N MET A 1 11.05 -78.58 26.53
CA MET A 1 11.48 -77.38 25.77
C MET A 1 10.67 -77.16 24.47
N LYS A 2 9.34 -77.07 24.54
CA LYS A 2 8.49 -76.71 23.37
C LYS A 2 7.25 -75.87 23.70
N LYS A 3 7.08 -75.45 24.96
CA LYS A 3 5.90 -74.67 25.41
C LYS A 3 6.22 -73.26 25.94
N ILE A 4 7.51 -72.87 25.98
CA ILE A 4 7.94 -71.54 26.45
C ILE A 4 8.25 -70.59 25.27
N LEU A 5 8.47 -71.13 24.06
CA LEU A 5 8.77 -70.31 22.87
C LEU A 5 7.53 -69.73 22.18
N LEU A 6 6.32 -70.20 22.53
CA LEU A 6 5.07 -69.77 21.89
C LEU A 6 4.43 -68.54 22.56
N TYR A 7 4.88 -68.16 23.75
CA TYR A 7 4.38 -66.97 24.45
C TYR A 7 5.20 -65.70 24.19
N ILE A 8 6.43 -65.83 23.66
CA ILE A 8 7.30 -64.67 23.36
C ILE A 8 7.02 -64.09 21.95
N VAL A 9 6.42 -64.88 21.05
CA VAL A 9 6.06 -64.42 19.69
C VAL A 9 4.66 -63.77 19.65
N SER A 10 3.81 -64.00 20.65
CA SER A 10 2.45 -63.43 20.67
C SER A 10 2.34 -62.06 21.36
N THR A 11 3.41 -61.56 21.99
CA THR A 11 3.47 -60.22 22.60
C THR A 11 4.17 -59.18 21.71
N LEU A 12 4.63 -59.56 20.52
CA LEU A 12 5.31 -58.66 19.57
C LEU A 12 4.44 -58.23 18.37
N ILE A 13 3.13 -58.53 18.38
CA ILE A 13 2.20 -58.17 17.29
C ILE A 13 1.12 -57.14 17.75
N LEU A 14 1.26 -56.56 18.95
CA LEU A 14 0.34 -55.52 19.45
C LEU A 14 0.96 -54.10 19.46
N VAL A 15 2.04 -53.86 18.72
CA VAL A 15 2.59 -52.52 18.48
C VAL A 15 2.70 -52.29 16.96
N ALA A 16 1.57 -52.39 16.27
CA ALA A 16 1.42 -51.97 14.88
C ALA A 16 -0.08 -51.93 14.56
N CYS A 17 -0.73 -50.86 15.03
CA CYS A 17 -2.01 -50.29 14.56
C CYS A 17 -2.44 -49.26 15.62
N SER A 18 -1.68 -48.18 15.77
CA SER A 18 -2.32 -46.91 16.13
C SER A 18 -2.94 -46.41 14.83
N ASP A 19 -4.18 -46.82 14.56
CA ASP A 19 -5.04 -46.02 13.70
C ASP A 19 -5.35 -44.74 14.48
N GLU A 20 -4.39 -43.82 14.47
CA GLU A 20 -4.71 -42.41 14.63
C GLU A 20 -5.62 -42.11 13.45
N ILE A 21 -6.94 -42.13 13.71
CA ILE A 21 -7.91 -41.39 12.93
C ILE A 21 -7.25 -40.04 12.68
N PRO A 22 -7.02 -39.61 11.42
CA PRO A 22 -6.45 -38.30 11.20
C PRO A 22 -7.43 -37.33 11.85
N GLU A 23 -7.04 -36.82 13.02
CA GLU A 23 -7.71 -35.70 13.63
C GLU A 23 -7.70 -34.68 12.51
N HIS A 24 -8.91 -34.29 12.10
CA HIS A 24 -9.13 -33.34 11.03
C HIS A 24 -8.49 -32.05 11.53
N HIS A 25 -7.17 -31.91 11.33
CA HIS A 25 -6.44 -30.70 11.56
C HIS A 25 -7.09 -29.76 10.58
N GLN A 26 -8.00 -28.93 11.08
CA GLN A 26 -8.38 -27.74 10.34
C GLN A 26 -7.05 -27.09 9.94
N PRO A 27 -6.85 -26.77 8.65
CA PRO A 27 -5.63 -26.12 8.25
C PRO A 27 -5.43 -24.94 9.20
N VAL A 28 -4.29 -24.90 9.90
CA VAL A 28 -3.96 -23.79 10.78
C VAL A 28 -4.03 -22.55 9.90
N ARG A 29 -5.03 -21.71 10.15
CA ARG A 29 -5.24 -20.48 9.38
C ARG A 29 -3.94 -19.69 9.39
N ALA A 30 -3.49 -19.22 8.23
CA ALA A 30 -2.26 -18.44 8.16
C ALA A 30 -2.41 -17.19 9.04
N LYS A 31 -1.34 -16.74 9.71
CA LYS A 31 -1.41 -15.52 10.53
C LYS A 31 -1.73 -14.30 9.66
N ARG A 32 -0.98 -14.13 8.57
CA ARG A 32 -1.21 -13.08 7.58
C ARG A 32 -1.11 -13.63 6.16
N ALA A 33 -2.00 -13.18 5.28
CA ALA A 33 -1.84 -13.31 3.82
C ALA A 33 -1.60 -11.93 3.19
N VAL A 34 -0.83 -11.88 2.10
CA VAL A 34 -0.61 -10.62 1.36
C VAL A 34 -1.38 -10.68 0.05
N LEU A 35 -2.25 -9.68 -0.13
CA LEU A 35 -3.08 -9.47 -1.29
C LEU A 35 -2.47 -8.36 -2.14
N ALA A 36 -2.42 -8.54 -3.45
CA ALA A 36 -1.95 -7.54 -4.40
C ALA A 36 -3.06 -7.24 -5.40
N TYR A 37 -3.62 -6.03 -5.37
CA TYR A 37 -4.67 -5.59 -6.29
C TYR A 37 -4.05 -4.69 -7.36
N MET A 38 -3.82 -5.27 -8.53
CA MET A 38 -3.02 -4.70 -9.60
C MET A 38 -3.89 -4.24 -10.76
N VAL A 39 -4.17 -2.92 -10.81
CA VAL A 39 -4.98 -2.28 -11.85
C VAL A 39 -4.05 -1.85 -12.98
N ALA A 40 -3.84 -2.78 -13.93
CA ALA A 40 -2.77 -2.71 -14.92
C ALA A 40 -3.28 -2.45 -16.35
N ASN A 41 -4.58 -2.22 -16.54
CA ASN A 41 -5.17 -1.91 -17.85
C ASN A 41 -4.86 -0.47 -18.26
N ASN A 42 -3.58 -0.16 -18.38
CA ASN A 42 -3.02 1.13 -18.72
C ASN A 42 -1.56 0.92 -19.17
N ASN A 43 -0.77 1.98 -19.22
CA ASN A 43 0.62 1.92 -19.67
C ASN A 43 1.61 1.33 -18.64
N LEU A 44 1.17 0.92 -17.45
CA LEU A 44 2.00 0.27 -16.42
C LEU A 44 1.98 -1.25 -16.50
N ASP A 45 1.24 -1.84 -17.44
CA ASP A 45 1.00 -3.28 -17.52
C ASP A 45 2.26 -4.15 -17.39
N GLY A 46 3.26 -3.90 -18.24
CA GLY A 46 4.53 -4.64 -18.22
C GLY A 46 5.37 -4.38 -16.96
N LEU A 47 5.24 -3.22 -16.32
CA LEU A 47 5.95 -2.89 -15.08
C LEU A 47 5.30 -3.60 -13.88
N ILE A 48 3.97 -3.67 -13.85
CA ILE A 48 3.23 -4.45 -12.86
C ILE A 48 3.54 -5.95 -13.00
N MET A 49 3.64 -6.47 -14.23
CA MET A 49 4.12 -7.85 -14.46
C MET A 49 5.53 -8.08 -13.89
N GLN A 50 6.41 -7.09 -14.00
CA GLN A 50 7.74 -7.14 -13.40
C GLN A 50 7.67 -7.08 -11.86
N ASN A 51 6.75 -6.31 -11.28
CA ASN A 51 6.52 -6.30 -9.84
C ASN A 51 6.01 -7.65 -9.32
N ILE A 52 5.08 -8.30 -10.03
CA ILE A 52 4.63 -9.66 -9.69
C ILE A 52 5.80 -10.65 -9.75
N GLN A 53 6.67 -10.53 -10.75
CA GLN A 53 7.91 -11.33 -10.80
C GLN A 53 8.80 -11.06 -9.58
N TRP A 54 8.99 -9.80 -9.16
CA TRP A 54 9.80 -9.48 -7.98
C TRP A 54 9.18 -10.00 -6.68
N MET A 55 7.85 -9.97 -6.54
CA MET A 55 7.16 -10.60 -5.41
C MET A 55 7.39 -12.11 -5.39
N TYR A 56 7.28 -12.77 -6.56
CA TYR A 56 7.60 -14.19 -6.72
C TYR A 56 9.06 -14.50 -6.36
N GLU A 57 10.02 -13.68 -6.82
CA GLU A 57 11.44 -13.81 -6.49
C GLU A 57 11.66 -13.73 -4.99
N SER A 58 11.03 -12.78 -4.30
CA SER A 58 11.11 -12.70 -2.85
C SER A 58 10.48 -13.93 -2.19
N LEU A 59 9.28 -14.33 -2.62
CA LEU A 59 8.55 -15.50 -2.10
C LEU A 59 9.36 -16.79 -2.24
N SER A 60 10.19 -16.90 -3.28
CA SER A 60 11.12 -18.01 -3.50
C SER A 60 12.17 -18.18 -2.39
N THR A 61 12.39 -17.13 -1.59
CA THR A 61 13.33 -17.11 -0.45
C THR A 61 12.65 -17.30 0.90
N ALA A 62 11.30 -17.41 0.93
CA ALA A 62 10.55 -17.62 2.16
C ALA A 62 10.96 -18.95 2.83
N LYS A 63 10.97 -18.94 4.17
CA LYS A 63 11.35 -20.11 4.99
C LYS A 63 10.16 -20.86 5.57
N ASP A 64 8.99 -20.25 5.48
CA ASP A 64 7.71 -20.78 5.95
C ASP A 64 6.71 -20.74 4.80
N ASN A 65 5.58 -21.44 4.98
CA ASN A 65 4.47 -21.38 4.04
C ASN A 65 3.83 -19.98 4.06
N CYS A 66 3.80 -19.35 2.90
CA CYS A 66 3.16 -18.05 2.67
C CYS A 66 2.35 -18.10 1.37
N THR A 67 1.22 -17.40 1.36
CA THR A 67 0.38 -17.26 0.17
C THR A 67 0.32 -15.79 -0.25
N LEU A 68 0.69 -15.55 -1.51
CA LEU A 68 0.44 -14.31 -2.24
C LEU A 68 -0.75 -14.54 -3.17
N VAL A 69 -1.74 -13.65 -3.10
CA VAL A 69 -2.86 -13.63 -4.04
C VAL A 69 -2.86 -12.29 -4.78
N VAL A 70 -2.88 -12.35 -6.11
CA VAL A 70 -2.80 -11.16 -6.98
C VAL A 70 -4.07 -11.07 -7.83
N TYR A 71 -4.92 -10.08 -7.59
CA TYR A 71 -5.88 -9.66 -8.60
C TYR A 71 -5.11 -8.87 -9.65
N TYR A 72 -5.19 -9.28 -10.92
CA TYR A 72 -4.48 -8.62 -12.00
C TYR A 72 -5.42 -8.34 -13.17
N LYS A 73 -5.58 -7.05 -13.48
CA LYS A 73 -6.36 -6.55 -14.61
C LYS A 73 -5.40 -6.08 -15.71
N PRO A 74 -5.07 -6.90 -16.71
CA PRO A 74 -4.08 -6.55 -17.74
C PRO A 74 -4.60 -5.49 -18.72
N SER A 75 -3.69 -4.89 -19.49
CA SER A 75 -4.05 -4.08 -20.66
C SER A 75 -4.60 -4.93 -21.80
N GLU A 76 -5.37 -4.32 -22.69
CA GLU A 76 -5.84 -5.00 -23.93
C GLU A 76 -4.68 -5.53 -24.80
N SER A 77 -3.51 -4.90 -24.69
CA SER A 77 -2.30 -5.27 -25.44
C SER A 77 -1.54 -6.47 -24.85
N ASN A 78 -1.90 -6.90 -23.63
CA ASN A 78 -1.20 -7.96 -22.92
C ASN A 78 -1.24 -9.27 -23.70
N GLN A 79 -0.09 -9.94 -23.83
CA GLN A 79 0.03 -11.15 -24.67
C GLN A 79 -0.28 -12.44 -23.91
N TYR A 80 -0.25 -12.41 -22.58
CA TYR A 80 -0.29 -13.59 -21.71
C TYR A 80 -1.64 -13.78 -21.04
N MET A 81 -2.30 -12.68 -20.67
CA MET A 81 -3.62 -12.67 -20.05
C MET A 81 -4.53 -11.68 -20.78
N LYS A 82 -5.74 -12.12 -21.14
CA LYS A 82 -6.70 -11.30 -21.90
C LYS A 82 -7.83 -10.73 -21.06
N THR A 83 -8.01 -11.26 -19.86
CA THR A 83 -9.07 -10.88 -18.92
C THR A 83 -8.48 -10.72 -17.53
N ALA A 84 -9.23 -10.05 -16.65
CA ALA A 84 -8.89 -10.01 -15.24
C ALA A 84 -8.93 -11.43 -14.66
N GLU A 85 -7.93 -11.79 -13.87
CA GLU A 85 -7.91 -13.04 -13.11
C GLU A 85 -7.29 -12.80 -11.73
N ILE A 86 -7.50 -13.76 -10.83
CA ILE A 86 -6.84 -13.81 -9.54
C ILE A 86 -5.77 -14.91 -9.61
N LEU A 87 -4.50 -14.52 -9.45
CA LEU A 87 -3.33 -15.38 -9.49
C LEU A 87 -2.91 -15.74 -8.07
N GLU A 88 -2.81 -17.04 -7.77
CA GLU A 88 -2.37 -17.53 -6.47
C GLU A 88 -0.95 -18.10 -6.56
N PHE A 89 -0.11 -17.73 -5.60
CA PHE A 89 1.23 -18.25 -5.38
C PHE A 89 1.39 -18.69 -3.92
N THR A 90 1.46 -20.00 -3.69
CA THR A 90 1.69 -20.58 -2.37
C THR A 90 3.04 -21.28 -2.34
N THR A 91 3.97 -20.76 -1.53
CA THR A 91 5.30 -21.36 -1.32
C THR A 91 5.24 -22.41 -0.22
N ASP A 92 5.97 -23.51 -0.37
CA ASP A 92 6.11 -24.49 0.71
C ASP A 92 7.24 -24.14 1.69
N GLY A 93 8.06 -23.11 1.39
CA GLY A 93 9.26 -22.77 2.15
C GLY A 93 10.45 -23.72 1.92
N TYR A 94 10.28 -24.74 1.07
CA TYR A 94 11.24 -25.81 0.78
C TYR A 94 11.60 -25.90 -0.71
N GLY A 95 11.49 -24.78 -1.42
CA GLY A 95 11.96 -24.66 -2.80
C GLY A 95 10.89 -24.86 -3.87
N ARG A 96 9.60 -24.81 -3.52
CA ARG A 96 8.50 -24.91 -4.49
C ARG A 96 7.46 -23.82 -4.29
N ILE A 97 6.86 -23.41 -5.40
CA ILE A 97 5.69 -22.53 -5.45
C ILE A 97 4.60 -23.26 -6.24
N ASN A 98 3.41 -23.38 -5.68
CA ASN A 98 2.28 -24.14 -6.22
C ASN A 98 2.63 -25.60 -6.55
N GLY A 99 3.46 -26.22 -5.70
CA GLY A 99 3.95 -27.59 -5.91
C GLY A 99 4.95 -27.76 -7.06
N GLN A 100 5.29 -26.69 -7.77
CA GLN A 100 6.23 -26.66 -8.89
C GLN A 100 7.58 -26.09 -8.42
N THR A 101 8.68 -26.54 -9.04
CA THR A 101 10.01 -26.00 -8.75
C THR A 101 10.07 -24.49 -9.03
N ILE A 102 10.76 -23.76 -8.16
CA ILE A 102 10.98 -22.32 -8.33
C ILE A 102 11.71 -22.02 -9.66
N LEU A 103 11.23 -21.03 -10.40
CA LEU A 103 11.86 -20.51 -11.60
C LEU A 103 13.17 -19.78 -11.26
N SER A 104 14.21 -19.98 -12.07
CA SER A 104 15.52 -19.35 -11.85
C SER A 104 16.30 -19.17 -13.14
N GLY A 105 17.32 -18.30 -13.12
CA GLY A 105 18.15 -18.03 -14.29
C GLY A 105 17.32 -17.57 -15.48
N SER A 106 17.53 -18.16 -16.65
CA SER A 106 16.80 -17.79 -17.87
C SER A 106 15.32 -18.16 -17.89
N SER A 107 14.86 -19.03 -16.97
CA SER A 107 13.43 -19.37 -16.90
C SER A 107 12.63 -18.38 -16.06
N LEU A 108 13.28 -17.54 -15.26
CA LEU A 108 12.64 -16.52 -14.44
C LEU A 108 12.28 -15.32 -15.32
N THR A 109 11.08 -15.35 -15.88
CA THR A 109 10.48 -14.28 -16.68
C THR A 109 9.07 -14.00 -16.15
N SER A 110 8.56 -12.77 -16.33
CA SER A 110 7.19 -12.44 -15.92
C SER A 110 6.14 -13.36 -16.56
N GLU A 111 6.35 -13.77 -17.81
CA GLU A 111 5.51 -14.75 -18.50
C GLU A 111 5.46 -16.09 -17.74
N ASN A 112 6.63 -16.67 -17.47
CA ASN A 112 6.69 -17.98 -16.80
C ASN A 112 6.15 -17.91 -15.37
N VAL A 113 6.38 -16.78 -14.68
CA VAL A 113 5.79 -16.55 -13.35
C VAL A 113 4.27 -16.55 -13.43
N ILE A 114 3.68 -15.81 -14.37
CA ILE A 114 2.22 -15.80 -14.56
C ILE A 114 1.72 -17.20 -14.90
N LEU A 115 2.35 -17.92 -15.84
CA LEU A 115 1.96 -19.28 -16.22
C LEU A 115 2.07 -20.32 -15.09
N GLN A 116 2.93 -20.09 -14.08
CA GLN A 116 3.07 -20.98 -12.93
C GLN A 116 2.01 -20.70 -11.84
N ALA A 117 1.30 -19.57 -11.90
CA ALA A 117 0.24 -19.26 -10.95
C ALA A 117 -0.88 -20.30 -11.01
N VAL A 118 -1.61 -20.46 -9.90
CA VAL A 118 -2.95 -21.04 -9.98
C VAL A 118 -3.90 -19.90 -10.37
N HIS A 119 -4.63 -20.10 -11.47
CA HIS A 119 -5.51 -19.08 -12.05
C HIS A 119 -6.94 -19.28 -11.56
N HIS A 120 -7.51 -18.25 -10.97
CA HIS A 120 -8.89 -18.18 -10.53
C HIS A 120 -9.64 -17.11 -11.33
N GLN A 121 -10.90 -17.39 -11.64
CA GLN A 121 -11.75 -16.42 -12.34
C GLN A 121 -12.03 -15.23 -11.42
N ALA A 122 -11.72 -14.02 -11.91
CA ALA A 122 -12.08 -12.78 -11.24
C ALA A 122 -13.52 -12.35 -11.59
N SER A 123 -14.10 -11.49 -10.75
CA SER A 123 -15.34 -10.78 -11.10
C SER A 123 -15.03 -9.78 -12.20
N ILE A 124 -15.86 -9.80 -13.23
CA ILE A 124 -15.67 -9.02 -14.45
C ILE A 124 -16.28 -7.64 -14.25
N GLY A 125 -15.45 -6.61 -14.37
CA GLY A 125 -15.92 -5.23 -14.43
C GLY A 125 -14.77 -4.25 -14.51
N ILE A 126 -15.07 -2.99 -14.21
CA ILE A 126 -14.08 -1.95 -14.02
C ILE A 126 -13.38 -2.23 -12.67
N ALA A 127 -12.06 -2.41 -12.69
CA ALA A 127 -11.29 -2.80 -11.51
C ALA A 127 -11.34 -1.77 -10.38
N THR A 128 -11.66 -0.51 -10.70
CA THR A 128 -11.82 0.59 -9.75
C THR A 128 -13.29 0.85 -9.39
N ASP A 129 -14.24 0.06 -9.91
CA ASP A 129 -15.61 0.11 -9.41
C ASP A 129 -15.65 -0.50 -7.99
N PRO A 130 -16.25 0.18 -7.00
CA PRO A 130 -16.27 -0.27 -5.61
C PRO A 130 -16.85 -1.67 -5.42
N PHE A 131 -17.92 -2.01 -6.14
CA PHE A 131 -18.57 -3.31 -6.01
C PHE A 131 -17.71 -4.42 -6.62
N ILE A 132 -17.11 -4.16 -7.78
CA ILE A 132 -16.19 -5.10 -8.43
C ILE A 132 -14.93 -5.30 -7.59
N MET A 133 -14.39 -4.22 -7.00
CA MET A 133 -13.25 -4.30 -6.11
C MET A 133 -13.57 -5.11 -4.85
N ALA A 134 -14.66 -4.81 -4.16
CA ALA A 134 -15.07 -5.54 -2.96
C ALA A 134 -15.31 -7.03 -3.24
N GLU A 135 -15.96 -7.36 -4.36
CA GLU A 135 -16.19 -8.75 -4.75
C GLU A 135 -14.88 -9.50 -5.00
N ASN A 136 -13.94 -8.89 -5.73
CA ASN A 136 -12.63 -9.49 -6.00
C ASN A 136 -11.79 -9.61 -4.71
N LEU A 137 -11.77 -8.60 -3.84
CA LEU A 137 -11.08 -8.68 -2.54
C LEU A 137 -11.65 -9.80 -1.67
N ARG A 138 -12.98 -10.00 -1.67
CA ARG A 138 -13.62 -11.12 -0.97
C ARG A 138 -13.17 -12.47 -1.53
N MET A 139 -13.12 -12.62 -2.86
CA MET A 139 -12.63 -13.84 -3.50
C MET A 139 -11.16 -14.11 -3.19
N MET A 140 -10.32 -13.08 -3.16
CA MET A 140 -8.92 -13.21 -2.77
C MET A 140 -8.76 -13.71 -1.32
N GLN A 141 -9.61 -13.24 -0.40
CA GLN A 141 -9.64 -13.72 0.98
C GLN A 141 -10.17 -15.16 1.11
N ASP A 142 -11.14 -15.55 0.26
CA ASP A 142 -11.64 -16.93 0.18
C ASP A 142 -10.55 -17.90 -0.30
N ILE A 143 -9.72 -17.47 -1.26
CA ILE A 143 -8.57 -18.23 -1.78
C ILE A 143 -7.48 -18.35 -0.69
N ALA A 144 -7.13 -17.25 -0.02
CA ALA A 144 -6.12 -17.23 1.03
C ALA A 144 -6.70 -16.85 2.39
N GLN A 145 -7.23 -17.83 3.12
CA GLN A 145 -7.78 -17.62 4.45
C GLN A 145 -6.67 -17.33 5.49
N ALA A 146 -6.68 -16.13 6.07
CA ALA A 146 -5.70 -15.68 7.07
C ALA A 146 -6.34 -14.88 8.20
N GLU A 147 -5.72 -14.84 9.39
CA GLU A 147 -6.22 -14.09 10.56
C GLU A 147 -6.20 -12.57 10.32
N SER A 148 -5.19 -12.09 9.59
CA SER A 148 -5.08 -10.71 9.09
C SER A 148 -4.55 -10.67 7.64
N TYR A 149 -4.60 -9.48 7.04
CA TYR A 149 -4.19 -9.27 5.66
C TYR A 149 -3.26 -8.05 5.53
N GLY A 150 -2.36 -8.11 4.56
CA GLY A 150 -1.74 -6.93 3.96
C GLY A 150 -2.27 -6.73 2.55
N LEU A 151 -2.49 -5.48 2.13
CA LEU A 151 -2.97 -5.14 0.81
C LEU A 151 -1.98 -4.23 0.07
N ILE A 152 -1.57 -4.62 -1.13
CA ILE A 152 -0.77 -3.81 -2.04
C ILE A 152 -1.69 -3.32 -3.16
N LEU A 153 -1.69 -2.02 -3.39
CA LEU A 153 -2.50 -1.34 -4.40
C LEU A 153 -1.57 -0.74 -5.47
N GLY A 154 -1.54 -1.33 -6.67
CA GLY A 154 -0.63 -0.94 -7.74
C GLY A 154 -1.34 -0.36 -8.95
N SER A 155 -1.10 0.92 -9.25
CA SER A 155 -1.59 1.62 -10.45
C SER A 155 -1.09 3.08 -10.52
N HIS A 156 -1.68 3.88 -11.40
CA HIS A 156 -1.62 5.34 -11.30
C HIS A 156 -2.44 5.86 -10.12
N ALA A 157 -2.08 7.04 -9.63
CA ALA A 157 -2.83 7.78 -8.63
C ALA A 157 -2.51 9.28 -8.68
N SER A 158 -3.34 10.11 -8.04
CA SER A 158 -2.97 11.49 -7.69
C SER A 158 -3.43 11.91 -6.29
N GLY A 159 -3.37 10.95 -5.37
CA GLY A 159 -3.64 11.16 -3.96
C GLY A 159 -5.12 11.45 -3.68
N TRP A 160 -5.35 12.49 -2.88
CA TRP A 160 -6.68 12.92 -2.48
C TRP A 160 -7.44 13.73 -3.55
N LEU A 161 -6.82 14.02 -4.70
CA LEU A 161 -7.49 14.76 -5.77
C LEU A 161 -8.61 13.91 -6.40
N PRO A 162 -9.74 14.52 -6.78
CA PRO A 162 -10.89 13.77 -7.30
C PRO A 162 -10.68 13.25 -8.72
N SER A 163 -11.32 12.12 -9.02
CA SER A 163 -11.66 11.73 -10.38
C SER A 163 -12.56 12.77 -11.04
N SER A 164 -12.31 13.07 -12.32
CA SER A 164 -12.79 14.34 -12.89
C SER A 164 -13.85 14.26 -13.98
N ASN A 165 -14.07 13.12 -14.65
CA ASN A 165 -14.90 12.96 -15.86
C ASN A 165 -15.40 14.28 -16.50
N ALA A 166 -14.55 15.07 -17.18
CA ALA A 166 -13.94 14.71 -18.46
C ALA A 166 -12.58 15.39 -18.72
N ILE A 167 -11.50 14.59 -18.80
CA ILE A 167 -10.14 14.86 -19.35
C ILE A 167 -8.95 14.75 -18.33
N SER A 168 -9.17 14.22 -17.10
CA SER A 168 -8.20 13.51 -16.21
C SER A 168 -7.36 14.27 -15.14
N THR A 169 -7.47 13.83 -13.86
CA THR A 169 -6.69 14.20 -12.63
C THR A 169 -6.78 13.12 -11.50
N PHE A 170 -6.35 11.88 -11.76
CA PHE A 170 -6.65 10.59 -11.04
C PHE A 170 -6.70 10.56 -9.49
N SER A 171 -7.52 9.70 -8.86
CA SER A 171 -7.38 9.39 -7.41
C SER A 171 -6.60 8.08 -7.20
N PHE A 172 -7.19 6.89 -7.27
CA PHE A 172 -6.43 5.63 -7.42
C PHE A 172 -6.94 4.79 -8.60
N GLY A 173 -6.01 4.16 -9.32
CA GLY A 173 -6.31 3.26 -10.43
C GLY A 173 -6.43 3.95 -11.78
N TRP A 174 -6.24 3.18 -12.85
CA TRP A 174 -6.64 3.52 -14.22
C TRP A 174 -6.98 2.22 -14.96
N ASP A 175 -8.28 1.94 -15.17
CA ASP A 175 -8.73 0.76 -15.91
C ASP A 175 -9.24 1.11 -17.32
N GLY A 176 -8.34 1.08 -18.29
CA GLY A 176 -8.57 1.27 -19.73
C GLY A 176 -8.83 2.74 -20.07
N VAL A 177 -9.96 3.25 -19.61
CA VAL A 177 -10.31 4.66 -19.74
C VAL A 177 -9.76 5.43 -18.54
N GLU A 178 -9.12 6.58 -18.77
CA GLU A 178 -8.50 7.39 -17.70
C GLU A 178 -9.49 7.85 -16.62
N SER A 179 -10.78 7.91 -16.94
CA SER A 179 -11.87 8.17 -16.00
C SER A 179 -12.14 7.05 -15.00
N ASN A 180 -11.71 5.83 -15.29
CA ASN A 180 -11.99 4.66 -14.50
C ASN A 180 -10.98 4.58 -13.35
N THR A 181 -11.25 5.40 -12.35
CA THR A 181 -10.52 5.50 -11.07
C THR A 181 -11.49 5.42 -9.91
N ILE A 182 -10.98 5.18 -8.70
CA ILE A 182 -11.74 5.25 -7.46
C ILE A 182 -11.23 6.42 -6.60
N ASP A 183 -12.16 7.21 -6.07
CA ASP A 183 -11.84 8.31 -5.16
C ASP A 183 -11.49 7.78 -3.76
N ILE A 184 -10.57 8.44 -3.05
CA ILE A 184 -10.08 7.94 -1.75
C ILE A 184 -11.18 7.68 -0.70
N PRO A 185 -12.19 8.55 -0.49
CA PRO A 185 -13.27 8.25 0.46
C PRO A 185 -14.07 7.00 0.08
N GLU A 186 -14.25 6.77 -1.23
CA GLU A 186 -14.95 5.59 -1.75
C GLU A 186 -14.09 4.33 -1.64
N LEU A 187 -12.78 4.44 -1.89
CA LEU A 187 -11.81 3.38 -1.62
C LEU A 187 -11.79 3.01 -0.14
N ALA A 188 -11.72 3.97 0.77
CA ALA A 188 -11.74 3.73 2.21
C ALA A 188 -13.01 2.96 2.61
N THR A 189 -14.17 3.40 2.15
CA THR A 189 -15.45 2.71 2.37
C THR A 189 -15.44 1.29 1.79
N THR A 190 -14.87 1.11 0.59
CA THR A 190 -14.75 -0.21 -0.05
C THR A 190 -13.89 -1.15 0.78
N LEU A 191 -12.78 -0.67 1.32
CA LEU A 191 -11.89 -1.45 2.17
C LEU A 191 -12.55 -1.80 3.52
N GLU A 192 -13.22 -0.86 4.18
CA GLU A 192 -13.99 -1.10 5.41
C GLU A 192 -15.10 -2.16 5.22
N GLN A 193 -15.69 -2.24 4.03
CA GLN A 193 -16.68 -3.27 3.71
C GLN A 193 -16.06 -4.61 3.34
N SER A 194 -14.84 -4.59 2.81
CA SER A 194 -14.15 -5.79 2.32
C SER A 194 -13.41 -6.55 3.42
N PHE A 195 -12.98 -5.84 4.47
CA PHE A 195 -12.22 -6.41 5.58
C PHE A 195 -12.95 -6.15 6.90
N PRO A 196 -13.07 -7.16 7.77
CA PRO A 196 -13.51 -6.92 9.15
C PRO A 196 -12.65 -5.87 9.87
N GLU A 197 -13.20 -5.26 10.92
CA GLU A 197 -12.46 -4.30 11.75
C GLU A 197 -11.13 -4.91 12.26
N ASN A 198 -10.04 -4.14 12.17
CA ASN A 198 -8.68 -4.56 12.56
C ASN A 198 -8.13 -5.79 11.79
N ASN A 199 -8.69 -6.14 10.64
CA ASN A 199 -8.24 -7.28 9.84
C ASN A 199 -7.18 -6.91 8.78
N LEU A 200 -7.15 -5.65 8.35
CA LEU A 200 -6.17 -5.15 7.39
C LEU A 200 -5.00 -4.47 8.14
N ASP A 201 -3.89 -5.20 8.28
CA ASP A 201 -2.71 -4.75 9.02
C ASP A 201 -1.95 -3.65 8.28
N PHE A 202 -1.91 -3.70 6.95
CA PHE A 202 -1.33 -2.62 6.18
C PHE A 202 -1.93 -2.48 4.78
N THR A 203 -1.87 -1.26 4.27
CA THR A 203 -2.05 -0.92 2.86
C THR A 203 -0.78 -0.29 2.31
N LEU A 204 -0.22 -0.84 1.23
CA LEU A 204 0.91 -0.24 0.52
C LEU A 204 0.42 0.28 -0.83
N PHE A 205 0.56 1.58 -1.05
CA PHE A 205 0.28 2.19 -2.36
C PHE A 205 1.54 2.20 -3.21
N ASP A 206 1.59 1.32 -4.20
CA ASP A 206 2.53 1.40 -5.31
C ASP A 206 1.94 2.31 -6.39
N ALA A 207 1.78 3.57 -5.99
CA ALA A 207 1.11 4.61 -6.76
C ALA A 207 1.58 6.01 -6.32
N CYS A 208 1.51 6.97 -7.24
CA CYS A 208 1.95 8.35 -7.01
C CYS A 208 1.11 9.08 -5.95
N MET A 209 1.75 9.97 -5.18
CA MET A 209 1.08 11.03 -4.41
C MET A 209 0.13 10.59 -3.28
N MET A 210 0.14 9.32 -2.89
CA MET A 210 -0.75 8.77 -1.87
C MET A 210 -0.34 9.12 -0.42
N GLY A 211 0.85 9.68 -0.21
CA GLY A 211 1.42 9.98 1.10
C GLY A 211 0.96 11.31 1.71
N THR A 212 -0.35 11.55 1.79
CA THR A 212 -0.90 12.79 2.35
C THR A 212 -1.80 12.55 3.55
N ALA A 213 -1.94 13.56 4.42
CA ALA A 213 -2.77 13.50 5.61
C ALA A 213 -4.24 13.23 5.27
N GLU A 214 -4.71 13.76 4.14
CA GLU A 214 -6.03 13.46 3.58
C GLU A 214 -6.21 11.97 3.34
N VAL A 215 -5.26 11.33 2.65
CA VAL A 215 -5.33 9.89 2.34
C VAL A 215 -5.24 9.04 3.60
N PHE A 216 -4.24 9.30 4.45
CA PHE A 216 -4.04 8.51 5.67
C PHE A 216 -5.22 8.64 6.63
N TYR A 217 -5.83 9.83 6.73
CA TYR A 217 -6.99 10.03 7.57
C TYR A 217 -8.24 9.36 7.01
N GLU A 218 -8.49 9.39 5.69
CA GLU A 218 -9.62 8.62 5.12
C GLU A 218 -9.51 7.13 5.43
N LEU A 219 -8.30 6.57 5.40
CA LEU A 219 -8.05 5.15 5.64
C LEU A 219 -7.98 4.75 7.13
N ARG A 220 -8.13 5.70 8.07
CA ARG A 220 -7.91 5.49 9.52
C ARG A 220 -8.73 4.36 10.17
N ASN A 221 -9.87 4.02 9.58
CA ASN A 221 -10.72 2.92 10.05
C ASN A 221 -10.61 1.66 9.16
N ALA A 222 -9.98 1.79 7.99
CA ALA A 222 -9.89 0.73 6.99
C ALA A 222 -8.61 -0.11 7.13
N THR A 223 -7.51 0.49 7.57
CA THR A 223 -6.18 -0.14 7.64
C THR A 223 -5.41 0.36 8.84
N HIS A 224 -4.54 -0.48 9.41
CA HIS A 224 -3.70 -0.07 10.54
C HIS A 224 -2.52 0.79 10.07
N TYR A 225 -1.69 0.29 9.16
CA TYR A 225 -0.56 1.03 8.60
C TYR A 225 -0.75 1.34 7.11
N CYS A 226 -0.32 2.51 6.66
CA CYS A 226 -0.29 2.87 5.24
C CYS A 226 1.12 3.26 4.80
N ILE A 227 1.60 2.63 3.73
CA ILE A 227 2.92 2.89 3.13
C ILE A 227 2.73 3.58 1.79
N ALA A 228 3.28 4.79 1.64
CA ALA A 228 3.06 5.60 0.45
C ALA A 228 4.16 6.63 0.20
N SER A 229 4.20 7.13 -1.03
CA SER A 229 4.97 8.33 -1.42
C SER A 229 4.09 9.56 -1.45
N VAL A 230 4.56 10.66 -0.86
CA VAL A 230 3.85 11.96 -0.94
C VAL A 230 3.95 12.59 -2.32
N MET A 231 4.97 12.25 -3.11
CA MET A 231 5.15 12.77 -4.47
C MET A 231 5.00 11.66 -5.54
N GLU A 232 5.17 12.02 -6.80
CA GLU A 232 5.27 11.05 -7.90
C GLU A 232 6.36 10.01 -7.62
N THR A 233 6.15 8.77 -8.07
CA THR A 233 7.13 7.67 -7.91
C THR A 233 7.71 7.27 -9.27
N PRO A 234 8.92 6.67 -9.30
CA PRO A 234 9.41 6.02 -10.51
C PRO A 234 8.44 4.91 -10.94
N ALA A 235 8.20 4.80 -12.25
CA ALA A 235 7.22 3.84 -12.80
C ALA A 235 7.54 2.37 -12.49
N ALA A 236 8.80 2.06 -12.14
CA ALA A 236 9.22 0.73 -11.70
C ALA A 236 8.55 0.28 -10.38
N GLY A 237 8.04 1.22 -9.58
CA GLY A 237 7.37 0.94 -8.32
C GLY A 237 8.32 0.49 -7.21
N PHE A 238 7.82 -0.32 -6.29
CA PHE A 238 8.62 -0.82 -5.17
C PHE A 238 9.50 -2.03 -5.57
N PRO A 239 10.74 -2.14 -5.07
CA PRO A 239 11.62 -3.27 -5.33
C PRO A 239 11.24 -4.49 -4.46
N TYR A 240 10.09 -5.11 -4.74
CA TYR A 240 9.52 -6.20 -3.92
C TYR A 240 10.51 -7.35 -3.67
N ASN A 241 11.42 -7.63 -4.60
CA ASN A 241 12.45 -8.65 -4.44
C ASN A 241 13.41 -8.41 -3.26
N ARG A 242 13.47 -7.20 -2.71
CA ARG A 242 14.35 -6.82 -1.58
C ARG A 242 13.71 -6.97 -0.20
N PHE A 243 12.38 -6.90 -0.10
CA PHE A 243 11.71 -6.83 1.21
C PHE A 243 10.38 -7.58 1.33
N PHE A 244 9.79 -8.07 0.23
CA PHE A 244 8.39 -8.53 0.22
C PHE A 244 8.09 -9.66 1.22
N THR A 245 8.99 -10.63 1.40
CA THR A 245 8.79 -11.68 2.43
C THR A 245 8.74 -11.15 3.86
N GLY A 246 9.37 -10.00 4.15
CA GLY A 246 9.27 -9.34 5.44
C GLY A 246 7.86 -8.82 5.77
N LEU A 247 6.99 -8.65 4.76
CA LEU A 247 5.60 -8.21 4.97
C LEU A 247 4.72 -9.27 5.65
N TYR A 248 5.18 -10.53 5.70
CA TYR A 248 4.49 -11.62 6.40
C TYR A 248 4.88 -11.70 7.90
N GLU A 249 5.92 -10.98 8.32
CA GLU A 249 6.38 -11.01 9.72
C GLU A 249 5.37 -10.30 10.64
N SER A 250 5.15 -10.82 11.85
CA SER A 250 4.19 -10.20 12.78
C SER A 250 4.54 -8.75 13.13
N ASP A 251 5.84 -8.45 13.18
CA ASP A 251 6.39 -7.11 13.35
C ASP A 251 7.10 -6.72 12.05
N ILE A 252 6.44 -5.91 11.21
CA ILE A 252 6.97 -5.53 9.90
C ILE A 252 8.03 -4.44 10.09
N ASP A 253 9.24 -4.66 9.58
CA ASP A 253 10.27 -3.63 9.51
C ASP A 253 9.96 -2.61 8.40
N TYR A 254 9.07 -1.66 8.69
CA TYR A 254 8.71 -0.58 7.77
C TYR A 254 9.89 0.31 7.41
N ALA A 255 10.88 0.46 8.30
CA ALA A 255 12.10 1.20 7.99
C ALA A 255 12.88 0.51 6.87
N LYS A 256 12.99 -0.82 6.89
CA LYS A 256 13.57 -1.58 5.78
C LYS A 256 12.80 -1.38 4.47
N VAL A 257 11.48 -1.39 4.49
CA VAL A 257 10.65 -1.15 3.28
C VAL A 257 10.98 0.23 2.67
N CYS A 258 10.97 1.29 3.47
CA CYS A 258 11.31 2.65 3.01
C CYS A 258 12.77 2.76 2.55
N ASN A 259 13.71 2.17 3.30
CA ASN A 259 15.15 2.26 3.02
C ASN A 259 15.55 1.49 1.76
N GLU A 260 15.07 0.26 1.58
CA GLU A 260 15.36 -0.53 0.38
C GLU A 260 14.79 0.14 -0.89
N THR A 261 13.62 0.77 -0.78
CA THR A 261 13.01 1.49 -1.89
C THR A 261 13.80 2.75 -2.25
N VAL A 262 14.18 3.55 -1.26
CA VAL A 262 15.07 4.72 -1.47
C VAL A 262 16.42 4.30 -2.05
N GLN A 263 17.01 3.22 -1.54
CA GLN A 263 18.30 2.71 -2.00
C GLN A 263 18.22 2.19 -3.44
N TYR A 264 17.15 1.47 -3.79
CA TYR A 264 16.89 1.05 -5.17
C TYR A 264 16.75 2.24 -6.12
N ASN A 265 15.98 3.26 -5.74
CA ASN A 265 15.85 4.47 -6.56
C ASN A 265 17.18 5.19 -6.71
N LYS A 266 18.00 5.22 -5.65
CA LYS A 266 19.35 5.81 -5.66
C LYS A 266 20.24 5.13 -6.70
N GLU A 267 20.28 3.80 -6.69
CA GLU A 267 21.07 2.98 -7.62
C GLU A 267 20.68 3.23 -9.08
N ASN A 268 19.39 3.53 -9.32
CA ASN A 268 18.85 3.83 -10.64
C ASN A 268 18.83 5.34 -10.99
N ARG A 269 19.37 6.19 -10.10
CA ARG A 269 19.39 7.65 -10.25
C ARG A 269 17.99 8.27 -10.42
N TRP A 270 17.03 7.76 -9.67
CA TRP A 270 15.66 8.26 -9.61
C TRP A 270 15.40 9.06 -8.33
N TRP A 271 14.19 9.61 -8.20
CA TRP A 271 13.73 10.35 -7.03
C TRP A 271 12.84 9.46 -6.14
N GLY A 272 12.36 10.00 -5.01
CA GLY A 272 11.29 9.36 -4.26
C GLY A 272 11.26 9.74 -2.78
N THR A 273 10.05 9.72 -2.23
CA THR A 273 9.75 9.85 -0.79
C THR A 273 8.95 8.64 -0.39
N TYR A 274 9.22 8.03 0.75
CA TYR A 274 8.46 6.87 1.23
C TYR A 274 8.31 6.96 2.74
N ALA A 275 7.08 6.82 3.21
CA ALA A 275 6.78 6.73 4.63
C ALA A 275 5.78 5.62 4.92
N ALA A 276 5.88 5.05 6.10
CA ALA A 276 4.87 4.20 6.70
C ALA A 276 4.23 4.98 7.86
N VAL A 277 2.91 5.05 7.86
CA VAL A 277 2.11 5.82 8.81
C VAL A 277 1.10 4.90 9.48
N ASP A 278 1.03 4.94 10.80
CA ASP A 278 -0.07 4.40 11.60
C ASP A 278 -1.31 5.26 11.37
N CYS A 279 -2.23 4.73 10.57
CA CYS A 279 -3.49 5.35 10.22
C CYS A 279 -4.42 5.49 11.43
N THR A 280 -4.32 4.60 12.43
CA THR A 280 -5.13 4.65 13.65
C THR A 280 -4.76 5.83 14.56
N ALA A 281 -3.53 6.34 14.43
CA ALA A 281 -3.05 7.51 15.17
C ALA A 281 -3.47 8.86 14.53
N MET A 282 -4.06 8.85 13.34
CA MET A 282 -4.32 10.08 12.57
C MET A 282 -5.36 11.02 13.20
N GLU A 283 -6.23 10.53 14.08
CA GLU A 283 -7.13 11.39 14.87
C GLU A 283 -6.32 12.31 15.81
N ASN A 284 -5.30 11.77 16.47
CA ASN A 284 -4.45 12.57 17.36
C ASN A 284 -3.65 13.63 16.59
N VAL A 285 -3.18 13.29 15.39
CA VAL A 285 -2.52 14.24 14.49
C VAL A 285 -3.51 15.34 14.09
N ALA A 286 -4.73 14.97 13.66
CA ALA A 286 -5.76 15.94 13.28
C ALA A 286 -6.07 16.94 14.42
N GLN A 287 -6.24 16.46 15.66
CA GLN A 287 -6.51 17.32 16.80
C GLN A 287 -5.33 18.26 17.13
N ALA A 288 -4.09 17.78 17.03
CA ALA A 288 -2.91 18.62 17.22
C ALA A 288 -2.82 19.73 16.16
N ILE A 289 -3.01 19.39 14.89
CA ILE A 289 -3.01 20.36 13.78
C ILE A 289 -4.14 21.36 13.92
N LYS A 290 -5.33 20.90 14.29
CA LYS A 290 -6.50 21.76 14.54
C LYS A 290 -6.24 22.80 15.62
N ALA A 291 -5.55 22.44 16.70
CA ALA A 291 -5.21 23.39 17.75
C ALA A 291 -4.33 24.52 17.22
N GLU A 292 -3.26 24.19 16.47
CA GLU A 292 -2.34 25.17 15.90
C GLU A 292 -3.01 26.08 14.87
N LEU A 293 -3.81 25.50 13.97
CA LEU A 293 -4.53 26.29 12.97
C LEU A 293 -5.49 27.30 13.62
N LYS A 294 -6.14 26.93 14.73
CA LYS A 294 -7.04 27.81 15.49
C LYS A 294 -6.31 28.89 16.28
N GLU A 295 -5.16 28.58 16.84
CA GLU A 295 -4.35 29.52 17.61
C GLU A 295 -3.73 30.59 16.70
N HIS A 296 -3.28 30.19 15.51
CA HIS A 296 -2.51 31.02 14.58
C HIS A 296 -3.31 31.50 13.36
N GLN A 297 -4.60 31.78 13.50
CA GLN A 297 -5.47 32.17 12.36
C GLN A 297 -5.01 33.46 11.66
N SER A 298 -4.49 34.44 12.42
CA SER A 298 -3.96 35.68 11.86
C SER A 298 -2.76 35.43 10.95
N GLU A 299 -1.80 34.65 11.43
CA GLU A 299 -0.59 34.26 10.74
C GLU A 299 -0.93 33.41 9.52
N LEU A 300 -1.84 32.45 9.68
CA LEU A 300 -2.34 31.59 8.61
C LEU A 300 -2.85 32.40 7.42
N SER A 301 -3.57 33.50 7.65
CA SER A 301 -4.11 34.35 6.56
C SER A 301 -3.02 34.97 5.67
N THR A 302 -1.83 35.22 6.22
CA THR A 302 -0.71 35.89 5.53
C THR A 302 0.48 34.97 5.25
N LEU A 303 0.39 33.68 5.62
CA LEU A 303 1.46 32.70 5.45
C LEU A 303 1.91 32.57 3.99
N ASP A 304 3.19 32.83 3.74
CA ASP A 304 3.82 32.61 2.44
C ASP A 304 4.14 31.13 2.26
N TYR A 305 3.20 30.42 1.63
CA TYR A 305 3.35 28.99 1.36
C TYR A 305 4.49 28.67 0.39
N THR A 306 5.07 29.65 -0.32
CA THR A 306 6.21 29.41 -1.21
C THR A 306 7.50 29.08 -0.44
N GLN A 307 7.53 29.39 0.86
CA GLN A 307 8.62 29.02 1.76
C GLN A 307 8.49 27.60 2.32
N ILE A 308 7.37 26.90 2.07
CA ILE A 308 7.10 25.56 2.59
C ILE A 308 7.49 24.53 1.53
N GLN A 309 8.11 23.43 1.95
CA GLN A 309 8.39 22.32 1.04
C GLN A 309 7.09 21.79 0.42
N GLN A 310 7.01 21.78 -0.90
CA GLN A 310 5.86 21.28 -1.65
C GLN A 310 6.24 20.05 -2.48
N TYR A 311 5.27 19.19 -2.78
CA TYR A 311 5.51 17.88 -3.40
C TYR A 311 5.02 17.74 -4.84
N GLY A 312 4.41 18.80 -5.39
CA GLY A 312 3.78 18.80 -6.71
C GLY A 312 4.65 19.32 -7.85
N TYR A 313 4.40 18.82 -9.05
CA TYR A 313 5.02 19.32 -10.29
C TYR A 313 3.95 19.64 -11.35
N GLU A 314 4.24 20.61 -12.23
CA GLU A 314 3.34 21.09 -13.31
C GLU A 314 1.87 21.23 -12.90
N LYS A 315 0.97 20.41 -13.46
CA LYS A 315 -0.48 20.47 -13.20
C LYS A 315 -0.83 20.14 -11.75
N TYR A 316 0.07 19.51 -11.01
CA TYR A 316 -0.05 19.18 -9.59
C TYR A 316 0.74 20.14 -8.69
N LYS A 317 1.40 21.18 -9.22
CA LYS A 317 2.17 22.13 -8.41
C LYS A 317 1.35 22.63 -7.22
N ASN A 318 1.94 22.57 -6.03
CA ASN A 318 1.33 22.99 -4.75
C ASN A 318 0.08 22.18 -4.32
N PHE A 319 -0.15 20.96 -4.85
CA PHE A 319 -1.26 20.12 -4.36
C PHE A 319 -1.07 19.64 -2.92
N SER A 320 0.18 19.63 -2.43
CA SER A 320 0.54 19.12 -1.11
C SER A 320 1.84 19.77 -0.63
N PHE A 321 1.85 20.15 0.65
CA PHE A 321 2.96 20.75 1.37
C PHE A 321 3.36 19.87 2.55
N ASP A 322 4.64 19.86 2.93
CA ASP A 322 5.08 19.13 4.12
C ASP A 322 4.37 19.61 5.37
N LEU A 323 3.69 18.69 6.07
CA LEU A 323 2.78 19.05 7.15
C LEU A 323 3.53 19.60 8.38
N LEU A 324 4.70 19.07 8.72
CA LEU A 324 5.46 19.59 9.86
C LEU A 324 6.15 20.91 9.52
N ASP A 325 6.70 21.01 8.32
CA ASP A 325 7.28 22.26 7.83
C ASP A 325 6.23 23.37 7.73
N PHE A 326 5.01 23.04 7.29
CA PHE A 326 3.88 23.96 7.29
C PHE A 326 3.62 24.54 8.67
N ILE A 327 3.49 23.69 9.70
CA ILE A 327 3.25 24.13 11.08
C ILE A 327 4.44 24.94 11.60
N LYS A 328 5.66 24.52 11.28
CA LYS A 328 6.86 25.26 11.66
C LYS A 328 6.86 26.68 11.08
N GLN A 329 6.51 26.85 9.80
CA GLN A 329 6.44 28.18 9.18
C GLN A 329 5.28 29.01 9.75
N LEU A 330 4.13 28.39 10.00
CA LEU A 330 2.98 29.05 10.64
C LEU A 330 3.36 29.62 12.02
N ASN A 331 4.15 28.87 12.78
CA ASN A 331 4.51 29.19 14.16
C ASN A 331 5.87 29.91 14.26
N GLY A 332 6.26 30.66 13.21
CA GLY A 332 7.46 31.50 13.24
C GLY A 332 8.78 30.74 13.40
N GLY A 333 8.83 29.49 12.94
CA GLY A 333 10.01 28.61 13.00
C GLY A 333 10.00 27.61 14.15
N ILE A 334 8.98 27.63 15.02
CA ILE A 334 8.86 26.75 16.18
C ILE A 334 7.97 25.56 15.84
N ILE A 335 8.39 24.35 16.25
CA ILE A 335 7.54 23.16 16.20
C ILE A 335 6.95 22.95 17.60
N PRO A 336 5.61 22.96 17.75
CA PRO A 336 4.94 22.61 19.00
C PRO A 336 5.20 21.15 19.39
N ALA A 337 5.47 20.90 20.67
CA ALA A 337 5.71 19.55 21.18
C ALA A 337 4.51 18.61 20.99
N THR A 338 3.29 19.15 21.04
CA THR A 338 2.04 18.42 20.76
C THR A 338 2.02 17.87 19.34
N VAL A 339 2.36 18.70 18.35
CA VAL A 339 2.46 18.33 16.94
C VAL A 339 3.60 17.34 16.73
N GLU A 340 4.80 17.63 17.24
CA GLU A 340 5.96 16.74 17.13
C GLU A 340 5.68 15.34 17.68
N ASN A 341 5.10 15.25 18.89
CA ASN A 341 4.78 13.98 19.52
C ASN A 341 3.72 13.22 18.71
N SER A 342 2.63 13.87 18.30
CA SER A 342 1.57 13.22 17.52
C SER A 342 2.07 12.66 16.20
N LEU A 343 2.93 13.40 15.48
CA LEU A 343 3.53 12.94 14.23
C LEU A 343 4.58 11.85 14.43
N SER A 344 5.38 11.91 15.49
CA SER A 344 6.35 10.84 15.78
C SER A 344 5.70 9.51 16.13
N GLN A 345 4.47 9.54 16.66
CA GLN A 345 3.67 8.34 16.92
C GLN A 345 3.04 7.81 15.63
N ALA A 346 2.54 8.70 14.76
CA ALA A 346 1.92 8.29 13.50
C ALA A 346 2.95 7.83 12.45
N VAL A 347 4.03 8.57 12.22
CA VAL A 347 5.02 8.27 11.17
C VAL A 347 6.07 7.30 11.71
N VAL A 348 5.80 6.00 11.62
CA VAL A 348 6.65 4.94 12.19
C VAL A 348 7.94 4.71 11.40
N ALA A 349 7.96 5.03 10.10
CA ALA A 349 9.17 5.02 9.29
C ALA A 349 9.06 6.01 8.14
N LYS A 350 10.19 6.58 7.72
CA LYS A 350 10.27 7.40 6.51
C LYS A 350 11.69 7.46 5.96
N ASN A 351 11.81 7.63 4.65
CA ASN A 351 13.06 7.99 3.99
C ASN A 351 12.78 8.71 2.67
N CYS A 352 13.73 9.51 2.18
CA CYS A 352 13.63 10.19 0.88
C CYS A 352 15.00 10.37 0.24
N LEU A 353 14.99 10.53 -1.08
CA LEU A 353 16.13 11.06 -1.83
C LEU A 353 16.06 12.59 -1.86
N ASN A 354 17.22 13.24 -1.73
CA ASN A 354 17.30 14.67 -1.50
C ASN A 354 18.09 15.43 -2.56
N GLY A 355 17.82 16.74 -2.61
CA GLY A 355 18.68 17.74 -3.21
C GLY A 355 18.78 17.70 -4.75
N GLU A 356 19.88 18.27 -5.22
CA GLU A 356 20.22 18.43 -6.65
C GLU A 356 20.56 17.11 -7.35
N GLU A 357 20.88 16.06 -6.59
CA GLU A 357 21.35 14.79 -7.15
C GLU A 357 20.21 13.91 -7.65
N TYR A 358 19.02 14.02 -7.02
CA TYR A 358 17.85 13.18 -7.29
C TYR A 358 16.55 14.01 -7.45
N PRO A 359 16.51 15.03 -8.34
CA PRO A 359 15.30 15.81 -8.54
C PRO A 359 14.24 15.01 -9.30
N PHE A 360 12.96 15.23 -8.97
CA PHE A 360 11.87 14.91 -9.89
C PHE A 360 11.70 16.07 -10.86
N VAL A 361 12.30 15.94 -12.05
CA VAL A 361 12.38 17.02 -13.05
C VAL A 361 13.05 18.25 -12.45
N THR A 362 12.30 19.28 -12.02
CA THR A 362 12.84 20.47 -11.33
C THR A 362 12.53 20.50 -9.84
N LEU A 363 11.67 19.60 -9.35
CA LEU A 363 11.28 19.52 -7.95
C LEU A 363 12.39 18.83 -7.14
N LYS A 364 12.84 19.51 -6.09
CA LYS A 364 13.91 19.04 -5.19
C LYS A 364 13.34 18.91 -3.79
N ILE A 365 13.65 17.78 -3.15
CA ILE A 365 13.25 17.53 -1.77
C ILE A 365 14.41 17.85 -0.84
N ASP A 366 14.13 18.64 0.20
CA ASP A 366 15.02 18.81 1.34
C ASP A 366 14.67 17.75 2.40
N ALA A 367 15.56 16.77 2.56
CA ALA A 367 15.38 15.71 3.55
C ALA A 367 15.25 16.23 4.98
N THR A 368 15.82 17.40 5.30
CA THR A 368 15.71 17.99 6.65
C THR A 368 14.31 18.56 6.92
N ARG A 369 13.51 18.75 5.88
CA ARG A 369 12.14 19.27 5.92
C ARG A 369 11.10 18.20 5.61
N TYR A 370 11.50 16.97 5.28
CA TYR A 370 10.57 15.88 4.99
C TYR A 370 10.05 15.24 6.27
N CYS A 371 8.77 15.45 6.58
CA CYS A 371 8.12 14.90 7.77
C CYS A 371 7.57 13.48 7.57
N GLY A 372 7.47 13.00 6.33
CA GLY A 372 6.86 11.71 5.98
C GLY A 372 5.51 11.86 5.26
N MET A 373 4.86 13.01 5.39
CA MET A 373 3.48 13.21 4.98
C MET A 373 3.26 14.65 4.49
N GLY A 374 2.48 14.79 3.42
CA GLY A 374 2.03 16.09 2.95
C GLY A 374 0.61 16.44 3.40
N MET A 375 0.22 17.70 3.21
CA MET A 375 -1.13 18.21 3.45
C MET A 375 -1.43 19.35 2.49
N TYR A 376 -2.66 19.43 2.00
CA TYR A 376 -3.13 20.53 1.19
C TYR A 376 -3.38 21.80 2.02
N PHE A 377 -3.14 22.96 1.42
CA PHE A 377 -3.45 24.25 2.02
C PHE A 377 -4.67 24.89 1.33
N PRO A 378 -5.90 24.66 1.83
CA PRO A 378 -7.11 25.16 1.21
C PRO A 378 -7.19 26.69 1.24
N GLY A 379 -7.97 27.25 0.32
CA GLY A 379 -8.33 28.68 0.31
C GLY A 379 -7.24 29.61 -0.22
N ARG A 380 -6.15 29.06 -0.78
CA ARG A 380 -5.01 29.83 -1.32
C ARG A 380 -5.10 30.13 -2.81
N GLN A 381 -6.26 29.87 -3.44
CA GLN A 381 -6.46 30.03 -4.88
C GLN A 381 -5.44 29.19 -5.70
N ILE A 382 -4.97 28.06 -5.16
CA ILE A 382 -4.10 27.12 -5.88
C ILE A 382 -4.90 26.53 -7.04
N LYS A 383 -6.03 25.88 -6.73
CA LYS A 383 -7.09 25.57 -7.69
C LYS A 383 -8.45 25.54 -7.00
N SER A 384 -9.41 26.28 -7.55
CA SER A 384 -10.76 26.36 -6.99
C SER A 384 -11.53 25.04 -7.01
N SER A 385 -11.24 24.13 -7.95
CA SER A 385 -11.82 22.79 -7.99
C SER A 385 -11.30 21.91 -6.85
N TRP A 386 -10.01 22.03 -6.51
CA TRP A 386 -9.39 21.29 -5.40
C TRP A 386 -9.92 21.78 -4.06
N ASP A 387 -10.02 23.10 -3.87
CA ASP A 387 -10.61 23.69 -2.65
C ASP A 387 -12.03 23.16 -2.42
N LYS A 388 -12.88 23.21 -3.46
CA LYS A 388 -14.27 22.72 -3.38
C LYS A 388 -14.35 21.25 -3.01
N TYR A 389 -13.55 20.41 -3.67
CA TYR A 389 -13.57 18.97 -3.40
C TYR A 389 -13.04 18.63 -2.01
N CYS A 390 -11.92 19.25 -1.60
CA CYS A 390 -11.36 19.10 -0.26
C CYS A 390 -12.42 19.41 0.80
N GLN A 391 -13.12 20.54 0.64
CA GLN A 391 -14.17 20.98 1.55
C GLN A 391 -15.39 20.03 1.58
N SER A 392 -15.82 19.52 0.43
CA SER A 392 -17.06 18.75 0.34
C SER A 392 -16.91 17.26 0.64
N SER A 393 -15.71 16.70 0.41
CA SER A 393 -15.56 15.25 0.23
C SER A 393 -14.42 14.63 1.05
N VAL A 394 -13.50 15.42 1.60
CA VAL A 394 -12.34 14.91 2.34
C VAL A 394 -12.52 15.15 3.84
N ALA A 395 -12.61 14.07 4.62
CA ALA A 395 -12.82 14.08 6.07
C ALA A 395 -11.73 14.82 6.85
N TRP A 396 -10.48 14.79 6.36
CA TRP A 396 -9.37 15.54 6.94
C TRP A 396 -9.65 17.04 7.01
N TYR A 397 -10.39 17.61 6.05
CA TYR A 397 -10.74 19.03 6.04
C TYR A 397 -11.45 19.44 7.34
N ASN A 398 -12.44 18.65 7.77
CA ASN A 398 -13.18 18.90 9.00
C ASN A 398 -12.36 18.50 10.24
N ALA A 399 -11.62 17.40 10.17
CA ALA A 399 -10.86 16.86 11.30
C ALA A 399 -9.74 17.81 11.74
N ALA A 400 -8.98 18.35 10.78
CA ALA A 400 -7.95 19.36 11.01
C ALA A 400 -8.53 20.75 11.31
N GLY A 401 -9.86 20.93 11.26
CA GLY A 401 -10.53 22.18 11.63
C GLY A 401 -10.50 23.27 10.56
N TRP A 402 -10.23 22.95 9.30
CA TRP A 402 -10.25 23.93 8.21
C TRP A 402 -11.64 24.58 8.04
N ASN A 403 -12.70 23.80 8.25
CA ASN A 403 -14.10 24.24 8.22
C ASN A 403 -14.47 25.27 9.30
N GLU A 404 -13.64 25.43 10.33
CA GLU A 404 -13.86 26.39 11.41
C GLU A 404 -13.09 27.70 11.22
N ILE A 405 -12.14 27.72 10.27
CA ILE A 405 -11.17 28.81 10.10
C ILE A 405 -11.30 29.45 8.71
N GLN A 406 -11.79 28.72 7.72
CA GLN A 406 -12.09 29.23 6.39
C GLN A 406 -13.61 29.29 6.17
N PRO A 407 -14.16 30.42 5.66
CA PRO A 407 -15.59 30.55 5.39
C PRO A 407 -16.10 29.69 4.23
#